data_AF-A0A6P0SVQ2-F1
#
_entry.id   AF-A0A6P0SVQ2-F1
#
_cell.length_a   1.000
_cell.length_b   1.000
_cell.length_c   1.000
_cell.angle_alpha   90.00
_cell.angle_beta   90.00
_cell.angle_gamma   90.00
#
_symmetry.space_group_name_H-M   'P 1'
#
loop_
_entity.id
_entity.type
_entity.pdbx_description
1 polymer ?
#
loop_
_entity_poly.entity_id
_entity_poly.type
_entity_poly.pdbx_seq_one_letter_code
_entity_poly.pdbx_strand_id
1 'polypeptide(L)'
;MEIIESQRIEGYVAQATLAKLFYYATNRRGGKDGREMVSIVMRILKECSVDYNILEKERFYDLIKVTGFEVAEELICARANNLEALVTLNAQQLNYMGSIFPVLSVEQVLDRQPLEDSFLLHEPIDELKVEPENFVLNPSQTELAQKPIKLNYWLRNYFREAEQANWHPWEEILGRIQHSYRDAPRDIKGVNRVKKITWDNGCQMALVVDVAIESNNEVFILLQLYAISKPNYLPENTKMIVVDDSGKTFIQAQSQLGYLGIQLRFIADYGEQFSVKIDYNNYRFTDLFMV
;
A
#
# COMPACT_ATOMS: atom_id res chain seq x y z
N MET A 1 -6.31 25.05 -3.08
CA MET A 1 -7.77 24.82 -3.19
C MET A 1 -8.43 25.91 -4.02
N GLU A 2 -8.09 27.19 -3.80
CA GLU A 2 -8.64 28.34 -4.53
C GLU A 2 -8.58 28.24 -6.07
N ILE A 3 -7.51 27.67 -6.66
CA ILE A 3 -7.43 27.45 -8.12
C ILE A 3 -8.48 26.44 -8.62
N ILE A 4 -8.79 25.43 -7.82
CA ILE A 4 -9.79 24.42 -8.17
C ILE A 4 -11.20 24.99 -7.96
N GLU A 5 -11.41 25.74 -6.86
CA GLU A 5 -12.68 26.42 -6.58
C GLU A 5 -13.02 27.50 -7.62
N SER A 6 -12.01 28.19 -8.16
CA SER A 6 -12.17 29.13 -9.28
C SER A 6 -12.36 28.46 -10.64
N GLN A 7 -12.46 27.12 -10.68
CA GLN A 7 -12.64 26.30 -11.88
C GLN A 7 -11.54 26.48 -12.94
N ARG A 8 -10.39 27.02 -12.55
CA ARG A 8 -9.21 27.12 -13.43
C ARG A 8 -8.53 25.78 -13.63
N ILE A 9 -8.69 24.88 -12.65
CA ILE A 9 -8.26 23.49 -12.72
C ILE A 9 -9.41 22.61 -12.24
N GLU A 10 -9.62 21.50 -12.93
CA GLU A 10 -10.53 20.45 -12.48
C GLU A 10 -9.76 19.42 -11.65
N GLY A 11 -10.16 19.24 -10.40
CA GLY A 11 -9.52 18.31 -9.48
C GLY A 11 -10.30 17.01 -9.32
N TYR A 12 -9.58 15.89 -9.31
CA TYR A 12 -10.12 14.57 -9.01
C TYR A 12 -9.42 13.98 -7.79
N VAL A 13 -10.11 13.07 -7.11
CA VAL A 13 -9.56 12.32 -5.97
C VAL A 13 -9.98 10.86 -6.06
N ALA A 14 -9.02 9.96 -5.87
CA ALA A 14 -9.30 8.52 -5.81
C ALA A 14 -10.08 8.17 -4.55
N GLN A 15 -10.97 7.17 -4.65
CA GLN A 15 -11.78 6.71 -3.52
C GLN A 15 -10.93 6.25 -2.32
N ALA A 16 -9.81 5.56 -2.55
CA ALA A 16 -8.89 5.16 -1.49
C ALA A 16 -8.24 6.36 -0.78
N THR A 17 -7.99 7.46 -1.50
CA THR A 17 -7.46 8.71 -0.93
C THR A 17 -8.50 9.39 -0.04
N LEU A 18 -9.78 9.38 -0.42
CA LEU A 18 -10.88 9.83 0.45
C LEU A 18 -11.02 8.97 1.71
N ALA A 19 -10.92 7.65 1.57
CA ALA A 19 -10.98 6.71 2.69
C ALA A 19 -9.85 6.95 3.71
N LYS A 20 -8.62 7.23 3.21
CA LYS A 20 -7.49 7.63 4.05
C LYS A 20 -7.72 8.96 4.76
N LEU A 21 -8.20 9.98 4.05
CA LEU A 21 -8.51 11.28 4.64
C LEU A 21 -9.53 11.14 5.78
N PHE A 22 -10.58 10.35 5.55
CA PHE A 22 -11.58 10.02 6.56
C PHE A 22 -10.95 9.35 7.79
N TYR A 23 -10.11 8.34 7.58
CA TYR A 23 -9.44 7.60 8.65
C TYR A 23 -8.54 8.51 9.50
N TYR A 24 -7.66 9.28 8.87
CA TYR A 24 -6.74 10.15 9.61
C TYR A 24 -7.47 11.24 10.39
N ALA A 25 -8.51 11.85 9.79
CA ALA A 25 -9.32 12.85 10.47
C ALA A 25 -10.12 12.22 11.62
N THR A 26 -10.69 11.03 11.42
CA THR A 26 -11.45 10.30 12.47
C THR A 26 -10.57 9.94 13.66
N ASN A 27 -9.37 9.42 13.41
CA ASN A 27 -8.49 8.98 14.49
C ASN A 27 -7.84 10.14 15.25
N ARG A 28 -7.64 11.29 14.61
CA ARG A 28 -7.02 12.45 15.26
C ARG A 28 -8.03 13.39 15.91
N ARG A 29 -9.24 13.48 15.37
CA ARG A 29 -10.23 14.52 15.74
C ARG A 29 -11.65 14.00 15.97
N GLY A 30 -11.88 12.70 15.77
CA GLY A 30 -13.17 12.06 15.96
C GLY A 30 -14.00 11.96 14.67
N GLY A 31 -15.02 11.08 14.69
CA GLY A 31 -15.75 10.71 13.47
C GLY A 31 -16.62 11.80 12.84
N LYS A 32 -16.98 12.85 13.59
CA LYS A 32 -17.70 14.02 13.02
C LYS A 32 -16.78 14.81 12.10
N ASP A 33 -15.57 15.09 12.57
CA ASP A 33 -14.55 15.83 11.84
C ASP A 33 -14.04 15.06 10.61
N GLY A 34 -14.00 13.72 10.69
CA GLY A 34 -13.74 12.86 9.54
C GLY A 34 -14.76 13.05 8.41
N ARG A 35 -16.06 13.05 8.75
CA ARG A 35 -17.13 13.25 7.76
C ARG A 35 -17.11 14.66 7.18
N GLU A 36 -16.87 15.67 8.02
CA GLU A 36 -16.77 17.06 7.59
C GLU A 36 -15.59 17.27 6.63
N MET A 37 -14.43 16.69 6.93
CA MET A 37 -13.25 16.75 6.06
C MET A 37 -13.53 16.14 4.68
N VAL A 38 -14.10 14.93 4.63
CA VAL A 38 -14.49 14.30 3.35
C VAL A 38 -15.49 15.16 2.60
N SER A 39 -16.48 15.73 3.30
CA SER A 39 -17.49 16.61 2.69
C SER A 39 -16.88 17.87 2.08
N ILE A 40 -15.87 18.46 2.72
CA ILE A 40 -15.15 19.63 2.18
C ILE A 40 -14.38 19.24 0.92
N VAL A 41 -13.66 18.12 0.95
CA VAL A 41 -12.89 17.65 -0.20
C VAL A 41 -13.80 17.33 -1.38
N MET A 42 -14.91 16.63 -1.14
CA MET A 42 -15.90 16.26 -2.16
C MET A 42 -16.68 17.45 -2.75
N ARG A 43 -16.68 18.60 -2.07
CA ARG A 43 -17.24 19.84 -2.63
C ARG A 43 -16.34 20.45 -3.72
N ILE A 44 -15.06 20.12 -3.70
CA ILE A 44 -14.02 20.76 -4.52
C ILE A 44 -13.46 19.79 -5.55
N LEU A 45 -13.32 18.51 -5.20
CA LEU A 45 -12.78 17.46 -6.06
C LEU A 45 -13.88 16.49 -6.48
N LYS A 46 -13.77 15.97 -7.70
CA LYS A 46 -14.61 14.89 -8.20
C LYS A 46 -14.07 13.54 -7.71
N GLU A 47 -14.93 12.72 -7.11
CA GLU A 47 -14.57 11.34 -6.81
C GLU A 47 -14.42 10.55 -8.09
N CYS A 48 -13.37 9.76 -8.11
CA CYS A 48 -13.02 8.90 -9.20
C CYS A 48 -13.22 7.45 -8.78
N SER A 49 -14.30 6.83 -9.27
CA SER A 49 -14.53 5.40 -9.12
C SER A 49 -13.84 4.65 -10.26
N VAL A 50 -12.89 3.77 -9.94
CA VAL A 50 -12.22 2.94 -10.93
C VAL A 50 -13.02 1.63 -11.12
N ASP A 51 -13.44 1.37 -12.35
CA ASP A 51 -14.04 0.08 -12.74
C ASP A 51 -12.95 -0.87 -13.25
N TYR A 52 -12.52 -1.79 -12.39
CA TYR A 52 -11.44 -2.76 -12.67
C TYR A 52 -11.91 -3.91 -13.56
N ASN A 53 -12.33 -3.59 -14.79
CA ASN A 53 -12.57 -4.58 -15.83
C ASN A 53 -11.26 -5.31 -16.21
N ILE A 54 -11.38 -6.53 -16.76
CA ILE A 54 -10.28 -7.51 -16.93
C ILE A 54 -9.04 -6.92 -17.65
N LEU A 55 -9.22 -6.02 -18.61
CA LEU A 55 -8.14 -5.37 -19.36
C LEU A 55 -7.34 -4.33 -18.53
N GLU A 56 -7.94 -3.75 -17.49
CA GLU A 56 -7.23 -2.85 -16.58
C GLU A 56 -6.57 -3.60 -15.42
N LYS A 57 -7.02 -4.81 -15.09
CA LYS A 57 -6.46 -5.63 -14.00
C LYS A 57 -4.99 -5.96 -14.21
N GLU A 58 -4.61 -6.36 -15.42
CA GLU A 58 -3.20 -6.70 -15.74
C GLU A 58 -2.30 -5.46 -15.65
N ARG A 59 -2.74 -4.34 -16.24
CA ARG A 59 -2.05 -3.05 -16.15
C ARG A 59 -1.98 -2.51 -14.72
N PHE A 60 -2.98 -2.80 -13.90
CA PHE A 60 -3.02 -2.38 -12.51
C PHE A 60 -1.94 -3.08 -11.69
N TYR A 61 -1.80 -4.41 -11.80
CA TYR A 61 -0.74 -5.11 -11.08
C TYR A 61 0.66 -4.68 -11.52
N ASP A 62 0.86 -4.39 -12.80
CA ASP A 62 2.11 -3.82 -13.30
C ASP A 62 2.41 -2.46 -12.67
N LEU A 63 1.39 -1.59 -12.59
CA LEU A 63 1.50 -0.28 -11.95
C LEU A 63 1.79 -0.41 -10.45
N ILE A 64 1.13 -1.35 -9.75
CA ILE A 64 1.34 -1.58 -8.31
C ILE A 64 2.79 -1.98 -8.03
N LYS A 65 3.39 -2.84 -8.87
CA LYS A 65 4.78 -3.29 -8.71
C LYS A 65 5.77 -2.12 -8.75
N VAL A 66 5.49 -1.12 -9.57
CA VAL A 66 6.39 0.01 -9.81
C VAL A 66 6.12 1.17 -8.86
N THR A 67 4.84 1.43 -8.56
CA THR A 67 4.41 2.67 -7.90
C THR A 67 3.84 2.46 -6.49
N GLY A 68 3.59 1.21 -6.11
CA GLY A 68 2.80 0.87 -4.93
C GLY A 68 1.30 1.00 -5.20
N PHE A 69 0.51 0.43 -4.30
CA PHE A 69 -0.93 0.29 -4.50
C PHE A 69 -1.69 1.61 -4.72
N GLU A 70 -1.42 2.56 -3.85
CA GLU A 70 -2.18 3.82 -3.78
C GLU A 70 -1.93 4.69 -5.01
N VAL A 71 -0.67 4.76 -5.44
CA VAL A 71 -0.28 5.51 -6.63
C VAL A 71 -0.79 4.83 -7.89
N ALA A 72 -0.83 3.49 -7.93
CA ALA A 72 -1.41 2.75 -9.04
C ALA A 72 -2.91 3.06 -9.21
N GLU A 73 -3.67 3.16 -8.11
CA GLU A 73 -5.08 3.53 -8.17
C GLU A 73 -5.28 4.97 -8.65
N GLU A 74 -4.49 5.91 -8.12
CA GLU A 74 -4.52 7.32 -8.55
C GLU A 74 -4.17 7.48 -10.04
N LEU A 75 -3.24 6.68 -10.55
CA LEU A 75 -2.88 6.66 -11.98
C LEU A 75 -3.97 6.09 -12.88
N ILE A 76 -4.61 4.99 -12.46
CA ILE A 76 -5.72 4.44 -13.23
C ILE A 76 -6.87 5.44 -13.25
N CYS A 77 -7.17 6.02 -12.09
CA CYS A 77 -8.14 7.09 -11.99
C CYS A 77 -7.83 8.24 -12.97
N ALA A 78 -6.58 8.70 -12.97
CA ALA A 78 -6.15 9.80 -13.83
C ALA A 78 -6.29 9.46 -15.32
N ARG A 79 -5.98 8.23 -15.72
CA ARG A 79 -6.13 7.77 -17.10
C ARG A 79 -7.59 7.60 -17.51
N ALA A 80 -8.42 7.00 -16.66
CA ALA A 80 -9.84 6.81 -16.92
C ALA A 80 -10.58 8.14 -17.17
N ASN A 81 -10.10 9.22 -16.53
CA ASN A 81 -10.67 10.57 -16.66
C ASN A 81 -9.85 11.50 -17.57
N ASN A 82 -8.85 10.97 -18.30
CA ASN A 82 -7.98 11.74 -19.19
C ASN A 82 -7.35 12.98 -18.53
N LEU A 83 -6.92 12.85 -17.28
CA LEU A 83 -6.29 13.95 -16.55
C LEU A 83 -4.89 14.26 -17.09
N GLU A 84 -4.43 15.48 -16.84
CA GLU A 84 -3.15 15.97 -17.39
C GLU A 84 -1.95 15.65 -16.50
N ALA A 85 -2.17 15.55 -15.18
CA ALA A 85 -1.11 15.31 -14.22
C ALA A 85 -1.64 14.77 -12.89
N LEU A 86 -0.78 14.03 -12.19
CA LEU A 86 -0.93 13.69 -10.78
C LEU A 86 -0.30 14.82 -9.94
N VAL A 87 -1.02 15.36 -8.97
CA VAL A 87 -0.51 16.41 -8.08
C VAL A 87 -0.24 15.80 -6.70
N THR A 88 0.98 15.93 -6.20
CA THR A 88 1.37 15.33 -4.90
C THR A 88 2.38 16.19 -4.16
N LEU A 89 2.37 16.09 -2.82
CA LEU A 89 3.40 16.71 -1.97
C LEU A 89 4.76 16.01 -2.11
N ASN A 90 4.77 14.75 -2.54
CA ASN A 90 5.98 13.93 -2.65
C ASN A 90 6.42 13.77 -4.11
N ALA A 91 6.26 14.81 -4.95
CA ALA A 91 6.54 14.75 -6.37
C ALA A 91 7.97 14.28 -6.68
N GLN A 92 8.95 14.70 -5.87
CA GLN A 92 10.34 14.27 -6.00
C GLN A 92 10.52 12.75 -5.87
N GLN A 93 9.80 12.12 -4.94
CA GLN A 93 9.85 10.67 -4.75
C GLN A 93 9.19 9.92 -5.90
N LEU A 94 8.26 10.55 -6.61
CA LEU A 94 7.56 9.99 -7.77
C LEU A 94 8.11 10.49 -9.11
N ASN A 95 9.23 11.21 -9.14
CA ASN A 95 9.80 11.77 -10.37
C ASN A 95 10.11 10.69 -11.43
N TYR A 96 10.44 9.47 -11.00
CA TYR A 96 10.64 8.32 -11.90
C TYR A 96 9.38 8.01 -12.74
N MET A 97 8.20 8.38 -12.25
CA MET A 97 6.93 8.20 -12.94
C MET A 97 6.66 9.21 -14.05
N GLY A 98 7.44 10.29 -14.18
CA GLY A 98 7.25 11.29 -15.23
C GLY A 98 7.27 10.71 -16.65
N SER A 99 7.85 9.51 -16.81
CA SER A 99 7.83 8.73 -18.05
C SER A 99 6.52 7.94 -18.31
N ILE A 100 5.73 7.71 -17.27
CA ILE A 100 4.47 6.94 -17.27
C ILE A 100 3.25 7.87 -17.29
N PHE A 101 3.32 8.93 -16.49
CA PHE A 101 2.29 9.96 -16.36
C PHE A 101 2.90 11.22 -15.72
N PRO A 102 2.53 12.44 -16.14
CA PRO A 102 3.08 13.66 -15.55
C PRO A 102 2.77 13.73 -14.05
N VAL A 103 3.80 14.00 -13.25
CA VAL A 103 3.67 14.24 -11.79
C VAL A 103 4.12 15.66 -11.51
N LEU A 104 3.29 16.42 -10.78
CA LEU A 104 3.56 17.81 -10.41
C LEU A 104 3.55 17.96 -8.90
N SER A 105 4.45 18.80 -8.39
CA SER A 105 4.30 19.36 -7.05
C SER A 105 3.20 20.43 -7.04
N VAL A 106 2.72 20.77 -5.85
CA VAL A 106 1.77 21.89 -5.69
C VAL A 106 2.38 23.19 -6.22
N GLU A 107 3.66 23.46 -5.93
CA GLU A 107 4.38 24.64 -6.44
C GLU A 107 4.38 24.69 -7.98
N GLN A 108 4.66 23.57 -8.65
CA GLN A 108 4.64 23.51 -10.12
C GLN A 108 3.25 23.76 -10.71
N VAL A 109 2.18 23.43 -9.98
CA VAL A 109 0.81 23.77 -10.39
C VAL A 109 0.56 25.28 -10.22
N LEU A 110 0.99 25.85 -9.10
CA LEU A 110 0.85 27.29 -8.82
C LEU A 110 1.65 28.14 -9.82
N ASP A 111 2.85 27.71 -10.22
CA ASP A 111 3.67 28.42 -11.21
C ASP A 111 3.02 28.44 -12.61
N ARG A 112 2.28 27.39 -12.95
CA ARG A 112 1.55 27.30 -14.23
C ARG A 112 0.25 28.10 -14.24
N GLN A 113 -0.32 28.32 -13.06
CA GLN A 113 -1.62 28.94 -12.84
C GLN A 113 -1.52 29.89 -11.63
N PRO A 114 -0.79 31.02 -11.75
CA PRO A 114 -0.60 31.92 -10.63
C PRO A 114 -1.95 32.42 -10.12
N LEU A 115 -2.14 32.33 -8.80
CA LEU A 115 -3.23 33.01 -8.11
C LEU A 115 -2.97 34.51 -8.25
N GLU A 116 -3.94 35.26 -8.76
CA GLU A 116 -3.87 36.73 -8.65
C GLU A 116 -3.97 37.07 -7.16
N ASP A 117 -3.09 37.95 -6.68
CA ASP A 117 -2.84 38.24 -5.27
C ASP A 117 -4.13 38.36 -4.43
N SER A 118 -4.38 37.34 -3.61
CA SER A 118 -5.30 37.42 -2.48
C SER A 118 -4.58 36.89 -1.24
N PHE A 119 -3.91 37.80 -0.53
CA PHE A 119 -3.33 37.55 0.78
C PHE A 119 -4.45 37.40 1.85
N LEU A 120 -4.36 36.39 2.72
CA LEU A 120 -4.08 36.52 4.17
C LEU A 120 -4.27 35.19 4.96
N LEU A 121 -3.17 34.78 5.63
CA LEU A 121 -3.03 34.12 6.95
C LEU A 121 -3.52 32.68 7.20
N HIS A 122 -2.56 31.78 7.55
CA HIS A 122 -2.39 31.29 8.92
C HIS A 122 -1.00 30.65 9.18
N GLU A 123 -0.64 30.64 10.47
CA GLU A 123 0.68 30.48 11.11
C GLU A 123 1.40 29.12 10.92
N PRO A 124 2.72 29.04 11.20
CA PRO A 124 3.48 27.80 11.07
C PRO A 124 3.07 26.81 12.17
N ILE A 125 2.79 25.57 11.79
CA ILE A 125 2.58 24.47 12.72
C ILE A 125 3.96 23.95 13.16
N ASP A 126 4.24 24.08 14.46
CA ASP A 126 5.41 23.55 15.16
C ASP A 126 5.60 22.03 14.93
N GLU A 127 6.85 21.64 14.71
CA GLU A 127 7.33 20.27 14.81
C GLU A 127 7.15 19.74 16.25
N LEU A 128 6.37 18.67 16.43
CA LEU A 128 6.31 17.96 17.71
C LEU A 128 6.59 16.46 17.52
N LYS A 129 7.68 16.04 18.18
CA LYS A 129 8.09 14.67 18.47
C LYS A 129 6.99 13.91 19.22
N VAL A 130 6.81 12.63 18.91
CA VAL A 130 6.02 11.71 19.75
C VAL A 130 6.73 10.35 19.86
N GLU A 131 7.01 9.96 21.10
CA GLU A 131 7.44 8.61 21.53
C GLU A 131 6.23 7.65 21.62
N PRO A 132 6.44 6.32 21.60
CA PRO A 132 5.35 5.35 21.58
C PRO A 132 4.86 4.99 22.99
N GLU A 133 3.53 4.90 23.18
CA GLU A 133 2.93 4.24 24.34
C GLU A 133 2.10 3.00 23.95
N ASN A 134 2.21 2.02 24.84
CA ASN A 134 1.83 0.61 24.75
C ASN A 134 0.32 0.35 24.75
N PHE A 135 -0.09 -0.74 24.08
CA PHE A 135 -1.25 -1.53 24.50
C PHE A 135 -0.86 -3.00 24.68
N VAL A 136 -1.12 -3.49 25.90
CA VAL A 136 -1.00 -4.89 26.32
C VAL A 136 -2.37 -5.54 26.25
N LEU A 137 -2.51 -6.67 25.55
CA LEU A 137 -3.32 -7.81 25.99
C LEU A 137 -2.74 -9.11 25.41
N ASN A 138 -2.58 -10.09 26.30
CA ASN A 138 -2.27 -11.51 26.08
C ASN A 138 -3.27 -12.30 26.99
N PRO A 139 -3.48 -13.63 26.90
CA PRO A 139 -2.54 -14.60 26.33
C PRO A 139 -3.13 -15.79 25.53
N SER A 140 -2.21 -16.39 24.75
CA SER A 140 -2.06 -17.83 24.42
C SER A 140 -3.17 -18.56 23.66
N GLN A 141 -2.88 -18.83 22.39
CA GLN A 141 -3.16 -20.13 21.78
C GLN A 141 -1.87 -20.64 21.12
N THR A 142 -1.49 -21.85 21.50
CA THR A 142 -0.31 -22.57 21.07
C THR A 142 -0.42 -22.91 19.59
N GLU A 143 0.14 -22.06 18.71
CA GLU A 143 0.38 -22.44 17.32
C GLU A 143 1.52 -23.49 17.31
N LEU A 144 1.24 -24.65 16.71
CA LEU A 144 2.26 -25.65 16.40
C LEU A 144 3.50 -24.95 15.84
N ALA A 145 4.68 -25.30 16.34
CA ALA A 145 5.96 -24.70 15.93
C ALA A 145 6.13 -24.78 14.40
N GLN A 146 5.68 -23.74 13.70
CA GLN A 146 5.86 -23.60 12.27
C GLN A 146 7.35 -23.39 12.03
N LYS A 147 7.94 -24.16 11.12
CA LYS A 147 9.33 -23.96 10.71
C LYS A 147 9.42 -22.57 10.05
N PRO A 148 10.30 -21.66 10.53
CA PRO A 148 10.41 -20.32 9.95
C PRO A 148 10.87 -20.39 8.49
N ILE A 149 10.26 -19.57 7.66
CA ILE A 149 10.65 -19.33 6.27
C ILE A 149 11.88 -18.42 6.28
N LYS A 150 12.98 -18.90 5.70
CA LYS A 150 14.28 -18.21 5.74
C LYS A 150 14.44 -17.26 4.54
N LEU A 151 14.37 -15.97 4.77
CA LEU A 151 14.47 -14.94 3.72
C LEU A 151 15.89 -14.82 3.16
N ASN A 152 16.93 -15.04 3.98
CA ASN A 152 18.31 -15.17 3.48
C ASN A 152 18.46 -16.27 2.41
N TYR A 153 17.66 -17.34 2.43
CA TYR A 153 17.68 -18.31 1.33
C TYR A 153 17.11 -17.72 0.04
N TRP A 154 16.06 -16.90 0.14
CA TRP A 154 15.49 -16.22 -1.03
C TRP A 154 16.49 -15.23 -1.63
N LEU A 155 17.14 -14.42 -0.80
CA LEU A 155 18.18 -13.46 -1.23
C LEU A 155 19.37 -14.14 -1.93
N ARG A 156 19.64 -15.40 -1.60
CA ARG A 156 20.67 -16.25 -2.25
C ARG A 156 20.14 -17.09 -3.42
N ASN A 157 18.89 -16.89 -3.82
CA ASN A 157 18.20 -17.64 -4.87
C ASN A 157 18.02 -19.15 -4.57
N TYR A 158 17.94 -19.53 -3.30
CA TYR A 158 17.62 -20.89 -2.85
C TYR A 158 16.13 -20.98 -2.46
N PHE A 159 15.31 -21.53 -3.35
CA PHE A 159 13.84 -21.49 -3.19
C PHE A 159 13.17 -22.79 -2.78
N ARG A 160 13.92 -23.90 -2.68
CA ARG A 160 13.36 -25.22 -2.36
C ARG A 160 12.51 -25.21 -1.08
N GLU A 161 12.96 -24.55 -0.01
CA GLU A 161 12.18 -24.47 1.23
C GLU A 161 10.94 -23.56 1.09
N ALA A 162 11.05 -22.50 0.27
CA ALA A 162 9.92 -21.61 -0.04
C ALA A 162 8.82 -22.37 -0.79
N GLU A 163 9.19 -23.10 -1.84
CA GLU A 163 8.28 -23.92 -2.66
C GLU A 163 7.59 -24.99 -1.81
N GLN A 164 8.33 -25.65 -0.90
CA GLN A 164 7.76 -26.60 0.05
C GLN A 164 6.77 -25.96 1.02
N ALA A 165 6.96 -24.69 1.37
CA ALA A 165 6.05 -23.88 2.18
C ALA A 165 4.96 -23.17 1.34
N ASN A 166 4.81 -23.56 0.07
CA ASN A 166 3.83 -23.04 -0.88
C ASN A 166 4.02 -21.56 -1.26
N TRP A 167 5.28 -21.10 -1.25
CA TRP A 167 5.70 -19.81 -1.77
C TRP A 167 6.26 -19.97 -3.18
N HIS A 168 5.60 -19.32 -4.13
CA HIS A 168 5.89 -19.46 -5.56
C HIS A 168 6.38 -18.13 -6.16
N PRO A 169 7.01 -18.14 -7.33
CA PRO A 169 7.21 -16.94 -8.11
C PRO A 169 5.89 -16.20 -8.36
N TRP A 170 5.94 -14.87 -8.36
CA TRP A 170 4.79 -14.00 -8.59
C TRP A 170 3.95 -14.44 -9.80
N GLU A 171 4.65 -14.80 -10.89
CA GLU A 171 4.08 -15.13 -12.18
C GLU A 171 3.17 -16.37 -12.18
N GLU A 172 3.34 -17.26 -11.20
CA GLU A 172 2.58 -18.51 -11.13
C GLU A 172 1.17 -18.30 -10.54
N ILE A 173 1.01 -17.31 -9.67
CA ILE A 173 -0.27 -17.05 -8.98
C ILE A 173 -1.01 -15.88 -9.61
N LEU A 174 -0.27 -14.86 -10.04
CA LEU A 174 -0.84 -13.61 -10.52
C LEU A 174 -0.74 -13.46 -12.05
N GLY A 175 -0.11 -14.42 -12.75
CA GLY A 175 0.00 -14.49 -14.21
C GLY A 175 1.33 -13.99 -14.77
N ARG A 176 1.72 -14.48 -15.95
CA ARG A 176 2.89 -13.99 -16.71
C ARG A 176 2.47 -12.84 -17.61
N ILE A 177 2.90 -11.62 -17.29
CA ILE A 177 2.90 -10.53 -18.27
C ILE A 177 4.28 -10.52 -18.95
N GLN A 178 4.26 -10.64 -20.29
CA GLN A 178 5.45 -10.61 -21.13
C GLN A 178 6.20 -9.28 -20.97
N HIS A 179 7.48 -9.38 -20.59
CA HIS A 179 8.58 -8.53 -21.03
C HIS A 179 8.23 -7.06 -21.37
N SER A 180 7.95 -6.24 -20.38
CA SER A 180 8.31 -4.81 -20.43
C SER A 180 8.28 -4.27 -19.00
N TYR A 181 9.13 -3.29 -18.70
CA TYR A 181 9.33 -2.69 -17.38
C TYR A 181 10.19 -3.53 -16.41
N ARG A 182 11.46 -3.65 -16.81
CA ARG A 182 12.54 -3.36 -15.86
C ARG A 182 12.27 -1.95 -15.34
N ASP A 183 11.69 -1.81 -14.16
CA ASP A 183 11.81 -0.65 -13.26
C ASP A 183 10.93 -0.89 -12.01
N ALA A 184 11.18 -1.98 -11.28
CA ALA A 184 11.18 -1.83 -9.82
C ALA A 184 12.24 -0.75 -9.51
N PRO A 185 12.04 0.13 -8.50
CA PRO A 185 12.99 1.20 -8.18
C PRO A 185 14.43 0.68 -8.31
N ARG A 186 15.19 1.26 -9.26
CA ARG A 186 16.46 0.73 -9.79
C ARG A 186 17.56 0.50 -8.75
N ASP A 187 17.32 0.86 -7.51
CA ASP A 187 18.32 0.80 -6.44
C ASP A 187 18.17 -0.44 -5.55
N ILE A 188 17.07 -1.20 -5.66
CA ILE A 188 16.81 -2.35 -4.81
C ILE A 188 16.72 -3.64 -5.64
N LYS A 189 17.84 -4.39 -5.76
CA LYS A 189 17.84 -5.75 -6.33
C LYS A 189 17.21 -6.74 -5.35
N GLY A 190 15.88 -6.73 -5.28
CA GLY A 190 15.11 -7.61 -4.42
C GLY A 190 14.73 -8.95 -5.06
N VAL A 191 14.29 -9.87 -4.21
CA VAL A 191 13.70 -11.16 -4.58
C VAL A 191 12.28 -11.20 -4.01
N ASN A 192 11.34 -11.80 -4.74
CA ASN A 192 9.97 -11.91 -4.26
C ASN A 192 9.37 -13.29 -4.41
N ARG A 193 8.40 -13.55 -3.55
CA ARG A 193 7.55 -14.73 -3.57
C ARG A 193 6.13 -14.37 -3.19
N VAL A 194 5.20 -15.13 -3.72
CA VAL A 194 3.78 -15.01 -3.47
C VAL A 194 3.22 -16.31 -2.92
N LYS A 195 2.29 -16.19 -1.98
CA LYS A 195 1.52 -17.30 -1.45
C LYS A 195 0.04 -17.01 -1.63
N LYS A 196 -0.64 -17.92 -2.32
CA LYS A 196 -2.10 -17.90 -2.44
C LYS A 196 -2.71 -18.46 -1.16
N ILE A 197 -3.58 -17.68 -0.55
CA ILE A 197 -4.38 -18.05 0.61
C ILE A 197 -5.80 -18.28 0.11
N THR A 198 -6.35 -19.47 0.36
CA THR A 198 -7.73 -19.82 -0.01
C THR A 198 -8.49 -20.11 1.27
N TRP A 199 -9.62 -19.43 1.45
CA TRP A 199 -10.49 -19.57 2.61
C TRP A 199 -11.68 -20.45 2.28
N ASP A 200 -12.30 -21.07 3.30
CA ASP A 200 -13.44 -21.99 3.11
C ASP A 200 -14.66 -21.32 2.47
N ASN A 201 -14.79 -20.01 2.63
CA ASN A 201 -15.86 -19.24 1.99
C ASN A 201 -15.59 -18.93 0.50
N GLY A 202 -14.55 -19.51 -0.09
CA GLY A 202 -14.17 -19.32 -1.49
C GLY A 202 -13.41 -18.03 -1.78
N CYS A 203 -13.23 -17.14 -0.79
CA CYS A 203 -12.37 -15.97 -0.93
C CYS A 203 -10.92 -16.41 -1.11
N GLN A 204 -10.23 -15.78 -2.04
CA GLN A 204 -8.83 -16.04 -2.32
C GLN A 204 -8.05 -14.74 -2.25
N MET A 205 -6.94 -14.78 -1.53
CA MET A 205 -6.01 -13.68 -1.37
C MET A 205 -4.61 -14.10 -1.83
N ALA A 206 -3.80 -13.14 -2.25
CA ALA A 206 -2.37 -13.33 -2.49
C ALA A 206 -1.58 -12.49 -1.49
N LEU A 207 -0.75 -13.14 -0.69
CA LEU A 207 0.27 -12.48 0.13
C LEU A 207 1.58 -12.51 -0.62
N VAL A 208 2.15 -11.34 -0.84
CA VAL A 208 3.41 -11.13 -1.54
C VAL A 208 4.41 -10.58 -0.55
N VAL A 209 5.61 -11.13 -0.62
CA VAL A 209 6.76 -10.72 0.18
C VAL A 209 7.90 -10.41 -0.78
N ASP A 210 8.25 -9.14 -0.87
CA ASP A 210 9.45 -8.65 -1.54
C ASP A 210 10.51 -8.37 -0.48
N VAL A 211 11.72 -8.88 -0.70
CA VAL A 211 12.87 -8.69 0.20
C VAL A 211 14.07 -8.20 -0.58
N ALA A 212 14.87 -7.34 0.03
CA ALA A 212 16.09 -6.86 -0.58
C ALA A 212 17.13 -6.42 0.43
N ILE A 213 18.41 -6.55 0.04
CA ILE A 213 19.53 -6.13 0.87
C ILE A 213 19.66 -4.60 0.77
N GLU A 214 19.51 -3.91 1.89
CA GLU A 214 19.76 -2.45 1.99
C GLU A 214 21.21 -2.18 2.40
N SER A 215 21.71 -2.93 3.38
CA SER A 215 23.08 -2.83 3.89
C SER A 215 23.63 -4.20 4.27
N ASN A 216 24.84 -4.25 4.82
CA ASN A 216 25.46 -5.53 5.21
C ASN A 216 24.64 -6.31 6.25
N ASN A 217 23.83 -5.62 7.08
CA ASN A 217 23.04 -6.25 8.13
C ASN A 217 21.52 -6.08 7.97
N GLU A 218 21.08 -5.16 7.13
CA GLU A 218 19.67 -4.77 7.04
C GLU A 218 19.02 -5.28 5.74
N VAL A 219 17.81 -5.81 5.90
CA VAL A 219 16.96 -6.28 4.81
C VAL A 219 15.69 -5.43 4.79
N PHE A 220 15.41 -4.80 3.65
CA PHE A 220 14.13 -4.17 3.39
C PHE A 220 13.08 -5.25 3.08
N ILE A 221 11.92 -5.13 3.73
CA ILE A 221 10.80 -6.04 3.59
C ILE A 221 9.55 -5.24 3.20
N LEU A 222 8.94 -5.67 2.10
CA LEU A 222 7.68 -5.17 1.61
C LEU A 222 6.66 -6.32 1.59
N LEU A 223 5.58 -6.13 2.33
CA LEU A 223 4.45 -7.04 2.41
C LEU A 223 3.27 -6.44 1.66
N GLN A 224 2.64 -7.23 0.81
CA GLN A 224 1.45 -6.81 0.07
C GLN A 224 0.40 -7.91 0.08
N LEU A 225 -0.84 -7.57 0.43
CA LEU A 225 -1.97 -8.48 0.43
C LEU A 225 -3.00 -7.99 -0.59
N TYR A 226 -3.46 -8.88 -1.47
CA TYR A 226 -4.45 -8.55 -2.50
C TYR A 226 -5.57 -9.58 -2.54
N ALA A 227 -6.78 -9.15 -2.90
CA ALA A 227 -7.81 -10.09 -3.33
C ALA A 227 -7.52 -10.59 -4.75
N ILE A 228 -7.62 -11.91 -4.95
CA ILE A 228 -7.49 -12.56 -6.26
C ILE A 228 -8.77 -13.29 -6.69
N SER A 229 -9.72 -13.50 -5.77
CA SER A 229 -11.09 -13.92 -6.07
C SER A 229 -11.95 -12.76 -6.58
N LYS A 230 -13.08 -13.05 -7.22
CA LYS A 230 -14.11 -12.05 -7.56
C LYS A 230 -15.11 -11.88 -6.40
N PRO A 231 -15.57 -10.66 -6.09
CA PRO A 231 -15.07 -9.37 -6.60
C PRO A 231 -13.63 -9.10 -6.11
N ASN A 232 -12.83 -8.35 -6.88
CA ASN A 232 -11.38 -8.14 -6.63
C ASN A 232 -11.08 -7.22 -5.44
N TYR A 233 -11.99 -7.09 -4.47
CA TYR A 233 -11.79 -6.31 -3.27
C TYR A 233 -11.40 -7.23 -2.13
N LEU A 234 -10.47 -6.78 -1.29
CA LEU A 234 -10.31 -7.40 0.01
C LEU A 234 -11.63 -7.26 0.76
N PRO A 235 -12.09 -8.35 1.40
CA PRO A 235 -13.22 -8.26 2.30
C PRO A 235 -12.96 -7.18 3.35
N GLU A 236 -14.00 -6.43 3.70
CA GLU A 236 -13.91 -5.41 4.74
C GLU A 236 -13.42 -6.02 6.06
N ASN A 237 -12.63 -5.25 6.82
CA ASN A 237 -12.05 -5.66 8.10
C ASN A 237 -11.01 -6.79 8.02
N THR A 238 -10.46 -7.08 6.83
CA THR A 238 -9.26 -7.92 6.69
C THR A 238 -8.08 -7.18 7.29
N LYS A 239 -7.36 -7.78 8.24
CA LYS A 239 -6.18 -7.20 8.87
C LYS A 239 -4.93 -7.92 8.41
N MET A 240 -3.89 -7.16 8.07
CA MET A 240 -2.53 -7.66 7.94
C MET A 240 -1.72 -7.13 9.12
N ILE A 241 -1.14 -8.03 9.91
CA ILE A 241 -0.47 -7.74 11.17
C ILE A 241 0.91 -8.36 11.11
N VAL A 242 1.95 -7.57 11.38
CA VAL A 242 3.31 -8.04 11.59
C VAL A 242 3.54 -8.10 13.08
N VAL A 243 4.01 -9.26 13.53
CA VAL A 243 4.32 -9.54 14.94
C VAL A 243 5.82 -9.76 15.06
N ASP A 244 6.46 -9.12 16.03
CA ASP A 244 7.89 -9.28 16.32
C ASP A 244 8.21 -10.63 17.01
N ASP A 245 9.49 -10.86 17.27
CA ASP A 245 10.02 -12.05 17.93
C ASP A 245 9.52 -12.23 19.38
N SER A 246 9.15 -11.13 20.03
CA SER A 246 8.54 -11.12 21.37
C SER A 246 7.06 -11.50 21.36
N GLY A 247 6.45 -11.63 20.18
CA GLY A 247 5.04 -11.93 20.00
C GLY A 247 4.14 -10.70 20.08
N LYS A 248 4.71 -9.48 20.05
CA LYS A 248 3.95 -8.22 20.07
C LYS A 248 3.67 -7.74 18.65
N THR A 249 2.54 -7.04 18.50
CA THR A 249 2.23 -6.39 17.22
C THR A 249 3.22 -5.26 16.97
N PHE A 250 3.99 -5.38 15.89
CA PHE A 250 4.96 -4.38 15.45
C PHE A 250 4.31 -3.33 14.54
N ILE A 251 3.63 -3.78 13.48
CA ILE A 251 2.91 -2.91 12.55
C ILE A 251 1.67 -3.64 12.00
N GLN A 252 0.58 -2.92 11.75
CA GLN A 252 -0.63 -3.50 11.18
C GLN A 252 -1.39 -2.52 10.28
N ALA A 253 -2.21 -3.07 9.39
CA ALA A 253 -3.18 -2.32 8.60
C ALA A 253 -4.46 -3.15 8.40
N GLN A 254 -5.57 -2.47 8.13
CA GLN A 254 -6.89 -3.08 7.97
C GLN A 254 -7.57 -2.58 6.69
N SER A 255 -8.19 -3.48 5.92
CA SER A 255 -8.97 -3.15 4.74
C SER A 255 -10.30 -2.50 5.12
N GLN A 256 -10.74 -1.57 4.27
CA GLN A 256 -12.08 -0.98 4.33
C GLN A 256 -12.87 -1.45 3.10
N LEU A 257 -14.17 -1.11 3.05
CA LEU A 257 -15.01 -1.38 1.90
C LEU A 257 -14.37 -0.81 0.62
N GLY A 258 -14.21 -1.64 -0.41
CA GLY A 258 -13.62 -1.24 -1.68
C GLY A 258 -12.09 -1.24 -1.73
N TYR A 259 -11.38 -1.58 -0.65
CA TYR A 259 -9.92 -1.73 -0.70
C TYR A 259 -9.54 -2.96 -1.53
N LEU A 260 -8.71 -2.81 -2.55
CA LEU A 260 -8.23 -3.96 -3.33
C LEU A 260 -7.00 -4.63 -2.69
N GLY A 261 -6.28 -3.92 -1.80
CA GLY A 261 -5.08 -4.43 -1.16
C GLY A 261 -4.67 -3.71 0.12
N ILE A 262 -3.69 -4.29 0.81
CA ILE A 262 -2.99 -3.71 1.98
C ILE A 262 -1.49 -3.82 1.72
N GLN A 263 -0.73 -2.78 2.07
CA GLN A 263 0.72 -2.79 1.98
C GLN A 263 1.37 -2.36 3.31
N LEU A 264 2.39 -3.08 3.74
CA LEU A 264 3.25 -2.73 4.87
C LEU A 264 4.72 -2.79 4.43
N ARG A 265 5.55 -1.89 4.96
CA ARG A 265 6.98 -1.82 4.66
C ARG A 265 7.78 -1.58 5.94
N PHE A 266 8.92 -2.26 6.07
CA PHE A 266 9.82 -2.09 7.21
C PHE A 266 11.21 -2.63 6.87
N ILE A 267 12.19 -2.35 7.72
CA ILE A 267 13.54 -2.90 7.67
C ILE A 267 13.68 -3.86 8.84
N ALA A 268 14.40 -4.96 8.65
CA ALA A 268 14.75 -5.90 9.69
C ALA A 268 16.22 -6.34 9.57
N ASP A 269 16.84 -6.65 10.70
CA ASP A 269 18.21 -7.14 10.77
C ASP A 269 18.29 -8.64 10.47
N TYR A 270 19.40 -9.10 9.89
CA TYR A 270 19.65 -10.54 9.72
C TYR A 270 19.56 -11.29 11.05
N GLY A 271 18.82 -12.41 11.03
CA GLY A 271 18.58 -13.24 12.21
C GLY A 271 17.35 -12.86 13.03
N GLU A 272 16.75 -11.69 12.78
CA GLU A 272 15.46 -11.34 13.38
C GLU A 272 14.33 -12.25 12.88
N GLN A 273 13.31 -12.41 13.70
CA GLN A 273 12.11 -13.17 13.37
C GLN A 273 10.89 -12.27 13.44
N PHE A 274 9.97 -12.49 12.51
CA PHE A 274 8.66 -11.86 12.55
C PHE A 274 7.62 -12.82 11.99
N SER A 275 6.37 -12.66 12.43
CA SER A 275 5.24 -13.38 11.86
C SER A 275 4.34 -12.43 11.09
N VAL A 276 3.83 -12.87 9.95
CA VAL A 276 2.76 -12.17 9.23
C VAL A 276 1.46 -12.89 9.50
N LYS A 277 0.50 -12.18 10.07
CA LYS A 277 -0.85 -12.66 10.36
C LYS A 277 -1.86 -11.96 9.48
N ILE A 278 -2.70 -12.74 8.81
CA ILE A 278 -3.88 -12.24 8.09
C ILE A 278 -5.13 -12.71 8.83
N ASP A 279 -5.85 -11.75 9.40
CA ASP A 279 -7.13 -12.00 10.07
C ASP A 279 -8.27 -11.50 9.19
N TYR A 280 -9.25 -12.36 8.92
CA TYR A 280 -10.44 -12.02 8.17
C TYR A 280 -11.65 -12.76 8.74
N ASN A 281 -12.61 -12.05 9.33
CA ASN A 281 -13.74 -12.63 10.06
C ASN A 281 -13.25 -13.65 11.13
N ASN A 282 -13.60 -14.92 10.95
CA ASN A 282 -13.19 -16.04 11.81
C ASN A 282 -12.01 -16.83 11.22
N TYR A 283 -11.48 -16.40 10.07
CA TYR A 283 -10.35 -17.01 9.41
C TYR A 283 -9.05 -16.35 9.85
N ARG A 284 -8.02 -17.18 10.03
CA ARG A 284 -6.68 -16.72 10.38
C ARG A 284 -5.65 -17.45 9.53
N PHE A 285 -4.65 -16.71 9.12
CA PHE A 285 -3.46 -17.23 8.47
C PHE A 285 -2.24 -16.65 9.18
N THR A 286 -1.25 -17.48 9.46
CA THR A 286 0.02 -17.08 10.05
C THR A 286 1.13 -17.78 9.29
N ASP A 287 2.14 -17.03 8.87
CA ASP A 287 3.44 -17.55 8.45
C ASP A 287 4.55 -16.86 9.28
N LEU A 288 5.53 -17.66 9.73
CA LEU A 288 6.71 -17.20 10.45
C LEU A 288 7.90 -17.03 9.49
N PHE A 289 8.62 -15.92 9.61
CA PHE A 289 9.79 -15.60 8.82
C PHE A 289 11.02 -15.39 9.71
N MET A 290 12.17 -15.75 9.16
CA MET A 290 13.50 -15.45 9.70
C MET A 290 14.29 -14.73 8.62
N VAL A 291 14.81 -13.55 8.96
CA VAL A 291 15.54 -12.67 8.04
C VAL A 291 16.90 -13.25 7.70
#